data_AF-A0A521Y868-F1
#
_entry.id   AF-A0A521Y868-F1
#
_cell.length_a   1.000
_cell.length_b   1.000
_cell.length_c   1.000
_cell.angle_alpha   90.00
_cell.angle_beta   90.00
_cell.angle_gamma   90.00
#
_symmetry.space_group_name_H-M   'P 1'
#
loop_
_entity.id
_entity.type
_entity.pdbx_description
1 polymer ?
#
loop_
_entity_poly.entity_id
_entity_poly.type
_entity_poly.pdbx_seq_one_letter_code
_entity_poly.pdbx_strand_id
1 'polypeptide(L)'
;MSSPPRAWRALCPNCGAPVEFQSAASPMAVCGFCRSTLVREGEALRRIGQSAELFDDHTPLQLGAAGSWQGAGFVLVGRLQLRYAQGTWNE
;
A
#
# COMPACT_ATOMS: atom_id res chain seq x y z
N MET A 1 -23.18 5.64 -4.80
CA MET A 1 -22.54 5.15 -3.55
C MET A 1 -21.68 3.94 -3.90
N SER A 2 -20.37 4.12 -4.09
CA SER A 2 -19.45 2.97 -4.23
C SER A 2 -19.34 2.26 -2.88
N SER A 3 -19.60 0.96 -2.89
CA SER A 3 -19.32 0.10 -1.73
C SER A 3 -17.82 0.18 -1.41
N PRO A 4 -17.40 0.37 -0.16
CA PRO A 4 -15.97 0.34 0.16
C PRO A 4 -15.41 -1.03 -0.23
N PRO A 5 -14.25 -1.10 -0.91
CA PRO A 5 -13.60 -2.37 -1.18
C PRO A 5 -13.41 -3.11 0.15
N ARG A 6 -13.71 -4.41 0.19
CA ARG A 6 -13.53 -5.23 1.39
C ARG A 6 -12.08 -5.10 1.86
N ALA A 7 -11.87 -4.45 3.00
CA ALA A 7 -10.57 -4.40 3.65
C ALA A 7 -10.20 -5.81 4.10
N TRP A 8 -9.07 -6.32 3.64
CA TRP A 8 -8.53 -7.61 4.06
C TRP A 8 -7.55 -7.39 5.20
N ARG A 9 -7.64 -8.20 6.26
CA ARG A 9 -6.82 -8.06 7.46
C ARG A 9 -6.02 -9.34 7.69
N ALA A 10 -4.77 -9.18 8.08
CA ALA A 10 -3.90 -10.29 8.43
C ALA A 10 -2.92 -9.91 9.55
N LEU A 11 -2.27 -10.91 10.13
CA LEU A 11 -1.19 -10.70 11.09
C LEU A 11 0.14 -10.60 10.35
N CYS A 12 0.96 -9.61 10.71
CA CYS A 12 2.29 -9.45 10.14
C CYS A 12 3.16 -10.67 10.51
N PRO A 13 3.71 -11.42 9.54
CA PRO A 13 4.53 -12.60 9.82
C PRO A 13 5.84 -12.28 10.55
N ASN A 14 6.25 -11.00 10.58
CA ASN A 14 7.49 -10.56 11.22
C ASN A 14 7.31 -10.12 12.69
N CYS A 15 6.14 -9.61 13.08
CA CYS A 15 5.94 -9.04 14.42
C CYS A 15 4.59 -9.38 15.08
N GLY A 16 3.70 -10.08 14.38
CA GLY A 16 2.38 -10.44 14.90
C GLY A 16 1.34 -9.30 14.92
N ALA A 17 1.72 -8.06 14.63
CA ALA A 17 0.79 -6.93 14.63
C ALA A 17 -0.24 -7.02 13.50
N PRO A 18 -1.47 -6.48 13.68
CA PRO A 18 -2.47 -6.46 12.62
C PRO A 18 -2.04 -5.53 11.48
N VAL A 19 -2.31 -5.96 10.25
CA VAL A 19 -2.09 -5.20 9.02
C VAL A 19 -3.37 -5.19 8.21
N GLU A 20 -3.77 -4.00 7.76
CA GLU A 20 -4.96 -3.79 6.94
C GLU A 20 -4.57 -3.48 5.49
N PHE A 21 -5.19 -4.18 4.55
CA PHE A 21 -5.08 -3.95 3.13
C PHE A 21 -6.26 -3.09 2.69
N GLN A 22 -5.97 -1.84 2.33
CA GLN A 22 -6.97 -0.80 2.05
C GLN A 22 -7.82 -1.06 0.80
N SER A 23 -7.40 -2.00 -0.05
CA SER A 23 -8.16 -2.40 -1.24
C SER A 23 -7.90 -3.85 -1.59
N ALA A 24 -8.95 -4.58 -1.97
CA ALA A 24 -8.81 -5.93 -2.53
C ALA A 24 -7.97 -5.96 -3.82
N ALA A 25 -7.88 -4.84 -4.53
CA ALA A 25 -7.07 -4.67 -5.73
C ALA A 25 -5.59 -4.40 -5.44
N SER A 26 -5.23 -4.03 -4.21
CA SER A 26 -3.83 -3.85 -3.81
C SER A 26 -3.33 -5.11 -3.09
N PRO A 27 -2.38 -5.87 -3.67
CA PRO A 27 -1.81 -7.04 -3.01
C PRO A 27 -0.73 -6.67 -1.99
N MET A 28 -0.44 -5.38 -1.78
CA MET A 28 0.69 -4.89 -0.99
C MET A 28 0.23 -4.05 0.20
N ALA A 29 0.89 -4.21 1.33
CA ALA A 29 0.72 -3.35 2.50
C ALA A 29 2.03 -3.19 3.28
N VAL A 30 2.20 -2.06 3.95
CA VAL A 30 3.30 -1.84 4.90
C VAL A 30 2.74 -1.98 6.31
N CYS A 31 3.37 -2.81 7.14
CA CYS A 31 3.01 -2.92 8.54
C CYS A 31 3.33 -1.61 9.28
N GLY A 32 2.33 -0.94 9.85
CA GLY A 32 2.53 0.30 10.60
C GLY A 32 3.36 0.17 11.87
N PHE A 33 3.62 -1.05 12.34
CA PHE A 33 4.36 -1.31 13.59
C PHE A 33 5.84 -1.57 13.34
N CYS A 34 6.18 -2.54 12.47
CA CYS A 34 7.57 -2.92 12.20
C CYS A 34 8.09 -2.45 10.83
N ARG A 35 7.24 -1.75 10.05
CA ARG A 35 7.54 -1.27 8.69
C ARG A 35 7.87 -2.37 7.68
N SER A 36 7.53 -3.63 7.96
CA SER A 36 7.70 -4.70 6.98
C SER A 36 6.76 -4.51 5.79
N THR A 37 7.29 -4.58 4.57
CA THR A 37 6.50 -4.60 3.33
C THR A 37 6.04 -6.03 3.07
N LEU A 38 4.72 -6.19 2.99
CA LEU A 38 4.04 -7.47 2.86
C LEU A 38 3.35 -7.56 1.50
N VAL A 39 3.44 -8.72 0.86
CA VAL A 39 2.70 -9.04 -0.36
C VAL A 39 1.81 -10.25 -0.11
N ARG A 40 0.56 -10.13 -0.54
CA ARG A 40 -0.41 -11.23 -0.57
C ARG A 40 -0.28 -11.98 -1.89
N GLU A 41 0.05 -13.25 -1.81
CA GLU A 41 0.11 -14.19 -2.93
C GLU A 41 -0.95 -15.28 -2.70
N GLY A 42 -2.16 -15.07 -3.23
CA GLY A 42 -3.31 -15.92 -2.90
C GLY A 42 -3.71 -15.80 -1.42
N GLU A 43 -3.69 -16.93 -0.70
CA GLU A 43 -3.93 -17.00 0.75
C GLU A 43 -2.63 -16.81 1.57
N ALA A 44 -1.47 -16.81 0.93
CA ALA A 44 -0.19 -16.67 1.61
C ALA A 44 0.20 -15.19 1.77
N LEU A 45 0.81 -14.86 2.90
CA LEU A 45 1.35 -13.53 3.19
C LEU A 45 2.87 -13.61 3.35
N ARG A 46 3.60 -12.91 2.48
CA ARG A 46 5.06 -12.93 2.45
C ARG A 46 5.65 -11.57 2.76
N ARG A 47 6.67 -11.52 3.62
CA ARG A 47 7.51 -10.33 3.80
C ARG A 47 8.52 -10.26 2.65
N ILE A 48 8.48 -9.18 1.89
CA ILE A 48 9.40 -8.96 0.76
C ILE A 48 10.48 -7.93 1.06
N GLY A 49 10.35 -7.20 2.17
CA GLY A 49 11.32 -6.20 2.56
C GLY A 49 10.88 -5.45 3.80
N GLN A 50 11.63 -4.40 4.12
CA GLN A 50 11.29 -3.44 5.14
C GLN A 50 11.28 -2.07 4.47
N SER A 51 10.13 -1.39 4.56
CA SER A 51 10.01 -0.01 4.12
C SER A 51 10.93 0.84 4.98
N ALA A 52 11.87 1.52 4.32
CA ALA A 52 12.70 2.53 4.95
C ALA A 52 11.85 3.75 5.30
N GLU A 53 12.39 4.64 6.13
CA GLU A 53 11.82 5.98 6.23
C GLU A 53 11.88 6.62 4.83
N LEU A 54 10.72 6.87 4.24
CA LEU A 54 10.62 7.59 2.99
C LEU A 54 10.70 9.08 3.34
N PHE A 55 11.65 9.78 2.74
CA PHE A 55 11.68 11.24 2.80
C PHE A 55 10.41 11.80 2.18
N ASP A 56 9.93 12.93 2.69
CA ASP A 56 8.87 13.68 2.02
C ASP A 56 9.36 14.07 0.62
N ASP A 57 8.74 13.47 -0.40
CA ASP A 57 9.02 13.71 -1.82
C ASP A 57 8.21 14.88 -2.37
N HIS A 58 7.48 15.60 -1.50
CA HIS A 58 6.61 16.73 -1.82
C HIS A 58 5.62 16.43 -2.96
N THR A 59 5.23 15.16 -3.11
CA THR A 59 4.31 14.76 -4.16
C THR A 59 2.94 15.41 -3.94
N PRO A 60 2.23 15.85 -4.99
CA PRO A 60 0.83 16.23 -4.87
C PRO A 60 -0.09 15.03 -4.61
N LEU A 61 0.41 13.80 -4.78
CA LEU A 61 -0.32 12.54 -4.61
C LEU A 61 -0.39 12.10 -3.14
N GLN A 62 -1.10 12.89 -2.34
CA GLN A 62 -1.27 12.63 -0.90
C GLN A 62 -2.18 11.43 -0.65
N LEU A 63 -1.85 10.61 0.38
CA LEU A 63 -2.72 9.52 0.80
C LEU A 63 -4.08 10.08 1.23
N GLY A 64 -5.17 9.44 0.78
CA GLY A 64 -6.54 9.89 1.00
C GLY A 64 -7.04 10.92 -0.02
N ALA A 65 -6.19 11.42 -0.92
CA ALA A 65 -6.66 12.24 -2.05
C ALA A 65 -7.72 11.48 -2.86
N ALA A 66 -8.84 12.15 -3.16
CA ALA A 66 -9.97 11.54 -3.82
C ALA A 66 -10.37 12.34 -5.07
N GLY A 67 -10.98 11.67 -6.03
CA GLY A 67 -11.40 12.32 -7.28
C GLY A 67 -12.34 11.43 -8.10
N SER A 68 -12.61 11.86 -9.33
CA SER A 68 -13.38 11.09 -10.31
C SER A 68 -12.67 11.06 -11.64
N TRP A 69 -12.56 9.88 -12.26
CA TRP A 69 -12.02 9.68 -13.59
C TRP A 69 -13.05 8.94 -14.44
N GLN A 70 -13.40 9.50 -15.61
CA GLN A 70 -14.44 8.96 -16.51
C GLN A 70 -15.76 8.59 -15.79
N GLY A 71 -16.17 9.41 -14.82
CA GLY A 71 -17.39 9.18 -14.04
C GLY A 71 -17.27 8.15 -12.91
N ALA A 72 -16.14 7.48 -12.76
CA ALA A 72 -15.85 6.59 -11.64
C ALA A 72 -15.06 7.31 -10.54
N GLY A 73 -15.52 7.22 -9.29
CA GLY A 73 -14.82 7.77 -8.14
C GLY A 73 -13.59 6.93 -7.76
N PHE A 74 -12.52 7.58 -7.30
CA PHE A 74 -11.32 6.92 -6.79
C PHE A 74 -10.78 7.61 -5.53
N VAL A 75 -9.97 6.87 -4.77
CA VAL A 75 -9.21 7.36 -3.62
C VAL A 75 -7.79 6.80 -3.70
N LEU A 76 -6.78 7.63 -3.46
CA LEU A 76 -5.40 7.23 -3.38
C LEU A 76 -5.13 6.59 -2.01
N VAL A 77 -4.89 5.29 -1.98
CA VAL A 77 -4.78 4.49 -0.73
C VAL A 77 -3.35 4.05 -0.39
N GLY A 78 -2.39 4.31 -1.29
CA GLY A 78 -0.99 3.92 -1.15
C GLY A 78 -0.15 4.52 -2.26
N ARG A 79 1.17 4.42 -2.13
CA ARG A 79 2.16 4.79 -3.14
C ARG A 79 3.23 3.72 -3.23
N LEU A 80 3.76 3.48 -4.41
CA LEU A 80 4.87 2.56 -4.65
C LEU A 80 6.07 3.34 -5.20
N GLN A 81 7.18 3.35 -4.46
CA GLN A 81 8.45 3.86 -4.97
C GLN A 81 9.39 2.71 -5.30
N LEU A 82 9.77 2.60 -6.57
CA LEU A 82 10.68 1.59 -7.08
C LEU A 82 12.03 2.22 -7.40
N ARG A 83 13.10 1.67 -6.82
CA ARG A 83 14.48 2.07 -7.13
C ARG A 83 15.11 1.06 -8.07
N TYR A 84 15.69 1.55 -9.16
CA TYR A 84 16.40 0.77 -10.16
C TYR A 84 17.72 1.48 -10.52
N ALA A 85 18.58 0.84 -11.32
CA ALA A 85 19.95 1.32 -11.54
C ALA A 85 20.04 2.75 -12.11
N GLN A 86 19.00 3.21 -12.81
CA GLN A 86 18.96 4.51 -13.47
C GLN A 86 18.12 5.56 -12.71
N GLY A 87 17.54 5.24 -11.55
CA GLY A 87 16.79 6.23 -10.76
C GLY A 87 15.69 5.63 -9.86
N THR A 88 14.75 6.50 -9.50
CA THR A 88 13.55 6.15 -8.70
C THR A 88 12.29 6.48 -9.48
N TRP A 89 11.32 5.57 -9.47
CA TRP A 89 10.00 5.76 -10.06
C TRP A 89 8.93 5.71 -8.95
N ASN A 90 7.92 6.58 -9.04
CA ASN A 90 6.79 6.66 -8.11
C ASN A 90 5.48 6.37 -8.86
N GLU A 91 4.68 5.46 -8.30
CA GLU A 91 3.35 5.05 -8.77
C GLU A 91 2.29 5.24 -7.67
#